data_AF-A0A815KHD9-F1
#
_entry.id   AF-A0A815KHD9-F1
#
_cell.length_a   1.000
_cell.length_b   1.000
_cell.length_c   1.000
_cell.angle_alpha   90.00
_cell.angle_beta   90.00
_cell.angle_gamma   90.00
#
_symmetry.space_group_name_H-M   'P 1'
#
loop_
_entity.id
_entity.type
_entity.pdbx_description
1 polymer ?
#
loop_
_entity_poly.entity_id
_entity_poly.type
_entity_poly.pdbx_seq_one_letter_code
_entity_poly.pdbx_strand_id
1 'polypeptide(L)'
;MNINQHLSSTLFLSYTCLVSGLIINFLQLCSCLIWPFNKQLFRKISCYLALAIKRLQSISDVTVGFKKTDVKPTLLSILKGCACQAELFVERFPISEIPTDTEGSSNWIHELYREKNKIYDSFVQYDTFAGHGLPSTEISHKYFDLLIELGWIIII
;
A
#
# COMPACT_ATOMS: atom_id res chain seq x y z
N MET A 1 -17.87 23.99 6.01
CA MET A 1 -16.68 23.39 5.36
C MET A 1 -17.01 23.24 3.89
N ASN A 2 -16.25 23.86 2.99
CA ASN A 2 -16.72 24.29 1.67
C ASN A 2 -16.61 23.16 0.64
N ILE A 3 -17.71 22.81 -0.04
CA ILE A 3 -17.80 21.71 -1.02
C ILE A 3 -16.78 21.88 -2.16
N ASN A 4 -16.48 23.12 -2.53
CA ASN A 4 -15.47 23.48 -3.54
C ASN A 4 -14.05 23.05 -3.17
N GLN A 5 -13.74 22.95 -1.87
CA GLN A 5 -12.43 22.52 -1.38
C GLN A 5 -12.24 21.01 -1.54
N HIS A 6 -13.28 20.21 -1.25
CA HIS A 6 -13.27 18.78 -1.52
C HIS A 6 -13.15 18.46 -3.02
N LEU A 7 -13.87 19.22 -3.86
CA LEU A 7 -13.81 19.05 -5.32
C LEU A 7 -12.43 19.40 -5.90
N SER A 8 -11.79 20.45 -5.38
CA SER A 8 -10.43 20.84 -5.82
C SER A 8 -9.38 19.78 -5.47
N SER A 9 -9.46 19.22 -4.25
CA SER A 9 -8.54 18.17 -3.81
C SER A 9 -8.72 16.85 -4.57
N THR A 10 -9.96 16.46 -4.90
CA THR A 10 -10.21 15.24 -5.69
C THR A 10 -9.79 15.38 -7.15
N LEU A 11 -9.92 16.58 -7.73
CA LEU A 11 -9.41 16.88 -9.08
C LEU A 11 -7.87 16.87 -9.14
N PHE A 12 -7.20 17.36 -8.10
CA PHE A 12 -5.74 17.32 -8.03
C PHE A 12 -5.20 15.87 -7.90
N LEU A 13 -5.86 15.05 -7.08
CA LEU A 13 -5.49 13.65 -6.89
C LEU A 13 -5.72 12.83 -8.17
N SER A 14 -6.83 13.06 -8.87
CA SER A 14 -7.13 12.37 -10.14
C SER A 14 -6.17 12.80 -11.26
N TYR A 15 -5.80 14.08 -11.32
CA TYR A 15 -4.81 14.59 -12.26
C TYR A 15 -3.43 13.93 -12.07
N THR A 16 -2.93 13.88 -10.84
CA THR A 16 -1.63 13.27 -10.52
C THR A 16 -1.60 11.77 -10.87
N CYS A 17 -2.73 11.07 -10.63
CA CYS A 17 -2.90 9.67 -11.01
C CYS A 17 -2.93 9.47 -12.54
N LEU A 18 -3.61 10.35 -13.28
CA LEU A 18 -3.69 10.28 -14.74
C LEU A 18 -2.34 10.59 -15.40
N VAL A 19 -1.63 11.61 -14.92
CA VAL A 19 -0.33 12.02 -15.47
C VAL A 19 0.72 10.94 -15.22
N SER A 20 0.77 10.35 -14.02
CA SER A 20 1.68 9.24 -13.72
C SER A 20 1.38 7.99 -14.58
N GLY A 21 0.10 7.67 -14.79
CA GLY A 21 -0.32 6.59 -15.71
C GLY A 21 0.13 6.82 -17.16
N LEU A 22 0.03 8.06 -17.65
CA LEU A 22 0.50 8.46 -18.98
C LEU A 22 2.03 8.38 -19.11
N ILE A 23 2.76 8.82 -18.09
CA ILE A 23 4.24 8.76 -18.06
C ILE A 23 4.72 7.31 -18.08
N ILE A 24 4.10 6.42 -17.30
CA ILE A 24 4.46 4.99 -17.28
C ILE A 24 4.19 4.35 -18.65
N ASN A 25 3.04 4.65 -19.25
CA ASN A 25 2.71 4.17 -20.61
C ASN A 25 3.69 4.70 -21.66
N PHE A 26 4.14 5.95 -21.53
CA PHE A 26 5.15 6.53 -22.41
C PHE A 26 6.52 5.86 -22.24
N LEU A 27 6.95 5.60 -21.00
CA LEU A 27 8.18 4.86 -20.71
C LEU A 27 8.12 3.40 -21.22
N GLN A 28 6.95 2.77 -21.18
CA GLN A 28 6.72 1.45 -21.80
C GLN A 28 6.81 1.52 -23.34
N LEU A 29 6.27 2.57 -23.95
CA LEU A 29 6.41 2.82 -25.39
C LEU A 29 7.87 3.06 -25.80
N CYS A 30 8.61 3.85 -25.02
CA CYS A 30 10.05 4.08 -25.23
C CYS A 30 10.87 2.79 -25.05
N SER A 31 10.46 1.90 -24.15
CA SER A 31 11.09 0.58 -24.00
C SER A 31 10.93 -0.31 -25.24
N CYS A 32 9.87 -0.12 -26.03
CA CYS A 32 9.71 -0.79 -27.32
C CYS A 32 10.71 -0.29 -28.38
N LEU A 33 11.22 0.94 -28.28
CA LEU A 33 12.27 1.45 -29.18
C LEU A 33 13.64 0.78 -28.92
N ILE A 34 13.83 0.18 -27.74
CA ILE A 34 15.05 -0.57 -27.37
C ILE A 34 15.04 -1.99 -27.99
N TRP A 35 13.88 -2.47 -28.42
CA TRP A 35 13.69 -3.81 -29.02
C TRP A 35 14.63 -4.13 -30.20
N PRO A 36 14.85 -3.23 -31.19
CA PRO A 36 15.79 -3.50 -32.30
C PRO A 36 17.27 -3.52 -31.88
N PHE A 37 17.66 -2.84 -30.79
CA PHE A 37 19.06 -2.69 -30.39
C PHE A 37 19.50 -3.68 -29.30
N ASN A 38 18.61 -4.08 -28.37
CA ASN A 38 18.97 -5.04 -27.32
C ASN A 38 17.77 -5.87 -26.80
N LYS A 39 17.56 -7.03 -27.41
CA LYS A 39 16.48 -7.97 -27.05
C LYS A 39 16.58 -8.52 -25.62
N GLN A 40 17.78 -8.61 -25.04
CA GLN A 40 17.96 -9.13 -23.69
C GLN A 40 17.53 -8.11 -22.62
N LEU A 41 17.79 -6.82 -22.86
CA LEU A 41 17.39 -5.75 -21.96
C LEU A 41 15.87 -5.58 -21.95
N PHE A 42 15.24 -5.62 -23.12
CA PHE A 42 13.77 -5.61 -23.26
C PHE A 42 13.14 -6.76 -22.46
N ARG A 43 13.66 -7.98 -22.61
CA ARG A 43 13.18 -9.14 -21.84
C ARG A 43 13.33 -8.97 -20.34
N LYS A 44 14.41 -8.34 -19.86
CA LYS A 44 14.57 -8.04 -18.43
C LYS A 44 13.53 -7.03 -17.96
N ILE A 45 13.35 -5.92 -18.68
CA ILE A 45 12.38 -4.87 -18.32
C ILE A 45 10.95 -5.44 -18.33
N SER A 46 10.53 -6.15 -19.39
CA SER A 46 9.21 -6.77 -19.45
C SER A 46 9.02 -7.84 -18.37
N CYS A 47 10.06 -8.60 -18.02
CA CYS A 47 10.00 -9.59 -16.94
C CYS A 47 9.89 -8.92 -15.56
N TYR A 48 10.62 -7.83 -15.29
CA TYR A 48 10.48 -7.05 -14.05
C TYR A 48 9.08 -6.45 -13.94
N LEU A 49 8.53 -5.94 -15.04
CA LEU A 49 7.19 -5.38 -15.09
C LEU A 49 6.11 -6.46 -14.90
N ALA A 50 6.26 -7.62 -15.54
CA ALA A 50 5.40 -8.77 -15.34
C ALA A 50 5.52 -9.37 -13.93
N LEU A 51 6.71 -9.36 -13.32
CA LEU A 51 6.92 -9.76 -11.93
C LEU A 51 6.28 -8.78 -10.95
N ALA A 52 6.33 -7.48 -11.24
CA ALA A 52 5.61 -6.48 -10.46
C ALA A 52 4.11 -6.75 -10.49
N ILE A 53 3.55 -7.11 -11.65
CA ILE A 53 2.15 -7.51 -11.81
C ILE A 53 1.86 -8.86 -11.10
N LYS A 54 2.74 -9.86 -11.21
CA LYS A 54 2.59 -11.15 -10.51
C LYS A 54 2.62 -11.01 -8.99
N ARG A 55 3.41 -10.08 -8.45
CA ARG A 55 3.41 -9.76 -7.02
C ARG A 55 2.06 -9.20 -6.52
N LEU A 56 1.18 -8.77 -7.42
CA LEU A 56 -0.18 -8.30 -7.10
C LEU A 56 -1.22 -9.43 -7.07
N GLN A 57 -0.87 -10.70 -7.37
CA GLN A 57 -1.81 -11.84 -7.30
C GLN A 57 -2.04 -12.37 -5.87
N SER A 58 -1.92 -11.50 -4.87
CA SER A 58 -2.27 -11.79 -3.49
C SER A 58 -2.94 -10.57 -2.89
N ILE A 59 -4.07 -10.77 -2.22
CA ILE A 59 -4.67 -9.74 -1.38
C ILE A 59 -3.86 -9.70 -0.09
N SER A 60 -3.35 -8.51 0.26
CA SER A 60 -2.72 -8.31 1.56
C SER A 60 -3.75 -7.65 2.48
N ASP A 61 -4.18 -8.35 3.52
CA ASP A 61 -4.93 -7.72 4.60
C ASP A 61 -3.94 -7.03 5.54
N VAL A 62 -4.16 -5.74 5.76
CA VAL A 62 -3.33 -4.92 6.64
C VAL A 62 -4.19 -4.41 7.78
N THR A 63 -3.75 -4.67 8.99
CA THR A 63 -4.36 -4.16 10.22
C THR A 63 -3.34 -3.28 10.94
N VAL A 64 -3.73 -2.04 11.21
CA VAL A 64 -2.88 -1.06 11.88
C VAL A 64 -3.34 -0.91 13.32
N GLY A 65 -2.45 -1.21 14.26
CA GLY A 65 -2.66 -0.97 15.68
C GLY A 65 -1.79 0.20 16.14
N PHE A 66 -2.40 1.22 16.76
CA PHE A 66 -1.65 2.31 17.38
C PHE A 66 -1.48 2.02 18.87
N LYS A 67 -0.24 2.03 19.33
CA LYS A 67 0.04 1.86 20.76
C LYS A 67 -0.57 3.00 21.56
N LYS A 68 -1.02 2.72 22.78
CA LYS A 68 -1.55 3.73 23.72
C LYS A 68 -0.41 4.65 24.20
N THR A 69 -0.01 5.57 23.34
CA THR A 69 0.90 6.67 23.63
C THR A 69 0.08 7.86 24.17
N ASP A 70 0.68 8.72 24.99
CA ASP A 70 0.05 9.96 25.49
C ASP A 70 -0.47 10.86 24.35
N VAL A 71 0.20 10.80 23.18
CA VAL A 71 -0.21 11.52 21.98
C VAL A 71 -1.14 10.65 21.12
N LYS A 72 -2.39 11.11 20.95
CA LYS A 72 -3.34 10.49 20.02
C LYS A 72 -2.85 10.59 18.57
N PRO A 73 -2.96 9.52 17.76
CA PRO A 73 -2.58 9.51 16.35
C PRO A 73 -3.61 10.25 15.49
N THR A 74 -3.75 11.55 15.72
CA THR A 74 -4.60 12.44 14.91
C THR A 74 -3.72 13.06 13.82
N LEU A 75 -4.30 13.38 12.66
CA LEU A 75 -3.62 14.13 11.59
C LEU A 75 -2.87 15.36 12.11
N LEU A 76 -3.44 16.06 13.10
CA LEU A 76 -2.81 17.22 13.72
C LEU A 76 -1.51 16.86 14.48
N SER A 77 -1.47 15.72 15.16
CA SER A 77 -0.27 15.24 15.86
C SER A 77 0.84 14.86 14.88
N ILE A 78 0.45 14.23 13.77
CA ILE A 78 1.38 13.89 12.68
C ILE A 78 1.96 15.16 12.05
N LEU A 79 1.12 16.15 11.74
CA LEU A 79 1.56 17.45 11.20
C LEU A 79 2.44 18.24 12.19
N LYS A 80 2.24 18.05 13.49
CA LYS A 80 3.09 18.63 14.55
C LYS A 80 4.40 17.85 14.78
N GLY A 81 4.63 16.75 14.05
CA GLY A 81 5.82 15.92 14.21
C GLY A 81 5.85 15.14 15.52
N CYS A 82 4.71 14.92 16.16
CA CYS A 82 4.65 14.08 17.36
C CYS A 82 4.81 12.61 16.96
N ALA A 83 5.74 11.91 17.61
CA ALA A 83 5.98 10.49 17.36
C ALA A 83 4.80 9.65 17.87
N CYS A 84 4.17 8.88 16.97
CA CYS A 84 3.18 7.86 17.31
C CYS A 84 3.76 6.49 16.92
N GLN A 85 3.70 5.52 17.83
CA GLN A 85 4.15 4.16 17.54
C GLN A 85 2.97 3.33 17.02
N ALA A 86 3.10 2.81 15.81
CA ALA A 86 2.13 1.91 15.19
C ALA A 86 2.78 0.55 14.90
N GLU A 87 2.03 -0.52 15.14
CA GLU A 87 2.38 -1.85 14.66
C GLU A 87 1.46 -2.22 13.49
N LEU A 88 2.05 -2.83 12.47
CA LEU A 88 1.34 -3.29 11.28
C LEU A 88 1.31 -4.81 11.31
N PHE A 89 0.10 -5.37 11.37
CA PHE A 89 -0.13 -6.78 11.11
C PHE A 89 -0.49 -6.94 9.64
N VAL A 90 0.31 -7.70 8.90
CA VAL A 90 0.14 -7.92 7.47
C VAL A 90 0.01 -9.39 7.20
N GLU A 91 -1.13 -9.79 6.67
CA GLU A 91 -1.42 -11.15 6.22
C GLU A 91 -1.62 -11.18 4.72
N ARG A 92 -1.08 -12.20 4.04
CA ARG A 92 -1.18 -12.32 2.58
C ARG A 92 -1.98 -13.55 2.21
N PHE A 93 -3.06 -13.33 1.45
CA PHE A 93 -3.90 -14.37 0.88
C PHE A 93 -3.67 -14.45 -0.63
N PRO A 94 -3.18 -15.58 -1.17
CA PRO A 94 -3.08 -15.75 -2.61
C PRO A 94 -4.48 -15.76 -3.23
N ILE A 95 -4.61 -15.17 -4.42
CA ILE A 95 -5.92 -15.01 -5.07
C ILE A 95 -6.60 -16.35 -5.40
N SER A 96 -5.83 -17.45 -5.44
CA SER A 96 -6.32 -18.82 -5.67
C SER A 96 -7.12 -19.40 -4.51
N GLU A 97 -6.91 -18.91 -3.28
CA GLU A 97 -7.61 -19.40 -2.09
C GLU A 97 -8.96 -18.72 -1.88
N ILE A 98 -9.22 -17.65 -2.64
CA ILE A 98 -10.43 -16.85 -2.51
C ILE A 98 -11.53 -17.50 -3.38
N PRO A 99 -12.66 -17.90 -2.78
CA PRO A 99 -13.77 -18.45 -3.55
C PRO A 99 -14.26 -17.41 -4.56
N THR A 100 -14.42 -17.79 -5.82
CA THR A 100 -14.94 -16.89 -6.88
C THR A 100 -16.47 -16.86 -6.95
N ASP A 101 -17.12 -17.76 -6.19
CA ASP A 101 -18.57 -17.79 -6.04
C ASP A 101 -19.06 -16.60 -5.19
N THR A 102 -20.18 -15.99 -5.56
CA THR A 102 -20.75 -14.82 -4.85
C THR A 102 -21.09 -15.13 -3.39
N GLU A 103 -21.67 -16.31 -3.12
CA GLU A 103 -22.05 -16.71 -1.76
C GLU A 103 -20.82 -17.16 -0.96
N GLY A 104 -19.90 -17.88 -1.62
CA GLY A 104 -18.61 -18.27 -1.05
C GLY A 104 -17.75 -17.06 -0.65
N SER A 105 -17.70 -16.03 -1.50
CA SER A 105 -16.97 -14.77 -1.24
C SER A 105 -17.53 -14.04 -0.02
N SER A 106 -18.85 -13.95 0.08
CA SER A 106 -19.52 -13.27 1.20
C SER A 106 -19.17 -13.95 2.54
N ASN A 107 -19.30 -15.28 2.59
CA ASN A 107 -18.98 -16.05 3.80
C ASN A 107 -17.50 -15.97 4.18
N TRP A 108 -16.60 -16.01 3.17
CA TRP A 108 -15.16 -15.87 3.39
C TRP A 108 -14.80 -14.49 3.97
N ILE A 109 -15.36 -13.42 3.41
CA ILE A 109 -15.17 -12.06 3.92
C ILE A 109 -15.67 -11.94 5.37
N HIS A 110 -16.85 -12.49 5.67
CA HIS A 110 -17.40 -12.46 7.03
C HIS A 110 -16.51 -13.17 8.05
N GLU A 111 -15.94 -14.32 7.70
CA GLU A 111 -15.02 -15.03 8.58
C GLU A 111 -13.71 -14.27 8.76
N LEU A 112 -13.15 -13.75 7.66
CA LEU A 112 -11.95 -12.92 7.69
C LEU A 112 -12.12 -11.71 8.62
N TYR A 113 -13.25 -11.02 8.56
CA TYR A 113 -13.54 -9.90 9.48
C TYR A 113 -13.68 -10.34 10.94
N ARG A 114 -14.21 -11.54 11.21
CA ARG A 114 -14.29 -12.07 12.58
C ARG A 114 -12.91 -12.36 13.14
N GLU A 115 -12.03 -12.98 12.36
CA GLU A 115 -10.66 -13.26 12.77
C GLU A 115 -9.88 -11.96 12.98
N LYS A 116 -9.99 -11.01 12.04
CA LYS A 116 -9.40 -9.67 12.15
C LYS A 116 -9.83 -8.95 13.42
N ASN A 117 -11.12 -8.99 13.77
CA ASN A 117 -11.61 -8.38 15.00
C ASN A 117 -10.99 -9.03 16.25
N LYS A 118 -10.87 -10.36 16.30
CA LYS A 118 -10.22 -11.06 17.43
C LYS A 118 -8.75 -10.64 17.60
N ILE A 119 -8.02 -10.50 16.50
CA ILE A 119 -6.62 -10.04 16.49
C ILE A 119 -6.54 -8.57 16.96
N TYR A 120 -7.49 -7.74 16.54
CA TYR A 120 -7.54 -6.36 17.00
C TYR A 120 -7.90 -6.25 18.48
N ASP A 121 -8.84 -7.06 18.97
CA ASP A 121 -9.21 -7.11 20.39
C ASP A 121 -8.03 -7.54 21.26
N SER A 122 -7.22 -8.51 20.80
CA SER A 122 -5.98 -8.88 21.48
C SER A 122 -4.97 -7.73 21.48
N PHE A 123 -4.85 -6.98 20.38
CA PHE A 123 -4.02 -5.77 20.33
C PHE A 123 -4.51 -4.70 21.31
N VAL A 124 -5.82 -4.46 21.43
CA VAL A 124 -6.37 -3.47 22.38
C VAL A 124 -6.04 -3.83 23.83
N GLN A 125 -5.98 -5.13 24.14
CA GLN A 125 -5.66 -5.65 25.47
C GLN A 125 -4.16 -5.62 25.77
N TYR A 126 -3.32 -6.08 24.84
CA TYR A 126 -1.88 -6.29 25.06
C TYR A 126 -0.97 -5.20 24.46
N ASP A 127 -1.52 -4.26 23.70
CA ASP A 127 -0.81 -3.17 23.00
C ASP A 127 0.28 -3.65 22.02
N THR A 128 0.21 -4.93 21.61
CA THR A 128 1.14 -5.54 20.64
C THR A 128 0.51 -6.70 19.88
N PHE A 129 0.92 -6.88 18.63
CA PHE A 129 0.58 -8.06 17.81
C PHE A 129 1.54 -9.25 18.00
N ALA A 130 2.62 -9.08 18.79
CA ALA A 130 3.67 -10.08 18.96
C ALA A 130 3.21 -11.42 19.58
N GLY A 131 2.02 -11.44 20.20
CA GLY A 131 1.43 -12.66 20.78
C GLY A 131 1.09 -13.77 19.78
N HIS A 132 1.11 -13.49 18.47
CA HIS A 132 0.78 -14.45 17.41
C HIS A 132 1.98 -15.25 16.86
N GLY A 133 3.19 -15.10 17.44
CA GLY A 133 4.35 -15.92 17.06
C GLY A 133 4.94 -15.63 15.67
N LEU A 134 4.59 -14.48 15.07
CA LEU A 134 5.08 -14.05 13.76
C LEU A 134 6.40 -13.27 13.89
N PRO A 135 7.27 -13.33 12.87
CA PRO A 135 8.49 -12.54 12.85
C PRO A 135 8.15 -11.04 12.79
N SER A 136 8.46 -10.30 13.85
CA SER A 136 8.37 -8.84 13.86
C SER A 136 9.51 -8.26 13.02
N THR A 137 9.17 -7.46 12.01
CA THR A 137 10.15 -6.73 11.21
C THR A 137 9.96 -5.25 11.46
N GLU A 138 10.99 -4.58 11.99
CA GLU A 138 11.01 -3.13 12.08
C GLU A 138 11.27 -2.53 10.69
N ILE A 139 10.38 -1.65 10.24
CA ILE A 139 10.54 -0.97 8.96
C ILE A 139 11.59 0.12 9.14
N SER A 140 12.78 -0.10 8.59
CA SER A 140 13.82 0.94 8.55
C SER A 140 13.37 2.12 7.70
N HIS A 141 13.59 3.34 8.19
CA HIS A 141 13.30 4.58 7.46
C HIS A 141 14.12 4.64 6.17
N LYS A 142 13.45 4.59 5.02
CA LYS A 142 14.09 4.71 3.70
C LYS A 142 14.05 6.17 3.23
N TYR A 143 15.17 6.86 3.36
CA TYR A 143 15.33 8.24 2.87
C TYR A 143 15.14 8.38 1.36
N PHE A 144 15.32 7.30 0.60
CA PHE A 144 15.08 7.28 -0.85
C PHE A 144 13.62 7.59 -1.21
N ASP A 145 12.65 7.16 -0.40
CA ASP A 145 11.23 7.43 -0.66
C ASP A 145 10.93 8.94 -0.54
N LEU A 146 11.57 9.62 0.41
CA LEU A 146 11.48 11.08 0.57
C LEU A 146 12.10 11.83 -0.62
N LEU A 147 13.23 11.35 -1.14
CA LEU A 147 13.85 11.97 -2.33
C LEU A 147 12.99 11.80 -3.58
N ILE A 148 12.29 10.67 -3.71
CA ILE A 148 11.37 10.42 -4.82
C ILE A 148 10.18 11.40 -4.73
N GLU A 149 9.57 11.57 -3.55
CA GLU A 149 8.48 12.52 -3.32
C GLU A 149 8.91 13.97 -3.59
N LEU A 150 10.09 14.38 -3.12
CA LEU A 150 10.65 15.69 -3.43
C LEU A 150 10.89 15.86 -4.94
N GLY A 151 11.31 14.80 -5.62
CA GLY A 151 11.43 14.77 -7.08
C GLY A 151 10.10 15.03 -7.78
N TRP A 152 8.99 14.47 -7.29
CA TRP A 152 7.65 14.70 -7.83
C TRP A 152 7.13 16.12 -7.56
N ILE A 153 7.45 16.70 -6.41
CA ILE A 153 7.10 18.10 -6.08
C ILE A 153 7.85 19.10 -7.00
N ILE A 154 9.03 18.74 -7.52
CA ILE A 154 9.78 19.60 -8.46
C ILE A 154 9.18 19.53 -9.89
N ILE A 155 8.54 18.41 -10.23
CA ILE A 155 7.96 18.18 -11.56
C ILE A 155 6.58 18.83 -11.71
N ILE A 156 5.85 19.03 -10.62
CA ILE A 156 4.53 19.69 -10.55
C ILE A 156 4.69 21.19 -10.28
#